data_AF-A0A6V7Y2B0-F1
#
_entry.id   AF-A0A6V7Y2B0-F1
#
_cell.length_a   1.000
_cell.length_b   1.000
_cell.length_c   1.000
_cell.angle_alpha   90.00
_cell.angle_beta   90.00
_cell.angle_gamma   90.00
#
_symmetry.space_group_name_H-M   'P 1'
#
loop_
_entity.id
_entity.type
_entity.pdbx_description
1 polymer ?
#
loop_
_entity_poly.entity_id
_entity_poly.type
_entity_poly.pdbx_seq_one_letter_code
_entity_poly.pdbx_strand_id
1 'polypeptide(L)'
;MAPKTLRPYIKSSFKSVLHVDYNSNIDYKQILEELSNYLKNAGFAKKTKKEMKINSLEQKGKEELTSNDILTDEDRKMLVRIGIRSLFREIKNKANLEDNLMLQDAIVLFDISLFNTSALSQIFSFYALNLPSIKFFVIPQLSTTLSSKLNFKSFSSILIFNKEENKNIRELILTNLKPIEKASEEKNIFKTPKLVTPIGKNFGKEKKKGQKKKNN
;
A
#
# COMPACT_ATOMS: atom_id res chain seq x y z
N MET A 1 0.89 -25.03 -8.58
CA MET A 1 0.64 -23.68 -9.16
C MET A 1 1.98 -22.98 -9.27
N ALA A 2 2.40 -22.54 -10.46
CA ALA A 2 3.65 -21.82 -10.61
C ALA A 2 3.57 -20.47 -9.86
N PRO A 3 4.60 -20.08 -9.08
CA PRO A 3 4.62 -18.78 -8.45
C PRO A 3 4.60 -17.72 -9.55
N LYS A 4 3.58 -16.86 -9.57
CA LYS A 4 3.56 -15.69 -10.46
C LYS A 4 4.79 -14.86 -10.09
N THR A 5 5.80 -14.86 -10.95
CA THR A 5 6.93 -13.95 -10.87
C THR A 5 6.39 -12.54 -10.80
N LEU A 6 6.66 -11.91 -9.66
CA LEU A 6 6.22 -10.57 -9.34
C LEU A 6 6.83 -9.59 -10.34
N ARG A 7 5.98 -8.75 -10.94
CA ARG A 7 6.48 -7.68 -11.81
C ARG A 7 7.04 -6.59 -10.91
N PRO A 8 8.30 -6.18 -11.08
CA PRO A 8 8.90 -5.09 -10.29
C PRO A 8 8.36 -3.71 -10.69
N TYR A 9 7.27 -3.68 -11.47
CA TYR A 9 6.71 -2.48 -12.04
C TYR A 9 5.20 -2.45 -11.89
N ILE A 10 4.69 -1.31 -11.42
CA ILE A 10 3.26 -1.01 -11.39
C ILE A 10 2.96 -0.06 -12.54
N LYS A 11 2.05 -0.47 -13.44
CA LYS A 11 1.58 0.38 -14.53
C LYS A 11 0.45 1.27 -14.02
N SER A 12 0.70 2.57 -14.04
CA SER A 12 -0.35 3.56 -13.87
C SER A 12 -0.93 3.98 -15.22
N SER A 13 -2.23 4.32 -15.26
CA SER A 13 -2.85 4.97 -16.44
C SER A 13 -2.25 6.36 -16.71
N PHE A 14 -1.58 6.95 -15.72
CA PHE A 14 -0.92 8.26 -15.79
C PHE A 14 0.40 8.28 -16.57
N LYS A 15 0.62 7.35 -17.51
CA LYS A 15 1.90 7.15 -18.23
C LYS A 15 3.13 6.97 -17.31
N SER A 16 2.95 6.80 -16.01
CA SER A 16 4.04 6.53 -15.09
C SER A 16 4.16 5.03 -14.81
N VAL A 17 5.38 4.53 -14.93
CA VAL A 17 5.76 3.21 -14.43
C VAL A 17 6.44 3.44 -13.10
N LEU A 18 5.89 2.83 -12.04
CA LEU A 18 6.54 2.86 -10.74
C LEU A 18 7.41 1.63 -10.57
N HIS A 19 8.62 1.84 -10.09
CA HIS A 19 9.52 0.77 -9.72
C HIS A 19 9.24 0.35 -8.28
N VAL A 20 8.97 -0.94 -8.10
CA VAL A 20 8.94 -1.60 -6.81
C VAL A 20 10.17 -2.48 -6.76
N ASP A 21 11.21 -2.01 -6.07
CA ASP A 21 12.44 -2.77 -5.89
C ASP A 21 12.17 -3.94 -4.93
N TYR A 22 11.78 -5.08 -5.51
CA TYR A 22 11.67 -6.35 -4.80
C TYR A 22 13.06 -6.99 -4.82
N ASN A 23 13.90 -6.63 -3.85
CA ASN A 23 15.20 -7.25 -3.70
C ASN A 23 15.08 -8.53 -2.87
N SER A 24 15.40 -9.67 -3.48
CA SER A 24 15.38 -10.98 -2.81
C SER A 24 16.34 -11.10 -1.63
N ASN A 25 17.30 -10.18 -1.51
CA ASN A 25 18.29 -10.17 -0.43
C ASN A 25 17.82 -9.41 0.82
N ILE A 26 16.63 -8.80 0.78
CA ILE A 26 16.05 -8.13 1.94
C ILE A 26 15.37 -9.17 2.83
N ASP A 27 15.69 -9.15 4.13
CA ASP A 27 14.99 -9.96 5.13
C ASP A 27 13.63 -9.32 5.51
N TYR A 28 12.65 -9.52 4.64
CA TYR A 28 11.28 -9.09 4.91
C TYR A 28 10.67 -9.75 6.14
N LYS A 29 11.15 -10.93 6.57
CA LYS A 29 10.62 -11.59 7.78
C LYS A 29 11.03 -10.83 9.02
N GLN A 30 12.28 -10.39 9.11
CA GLN A 30 12.76 -9.56 10.22
C GLN A 30 11.97 -8.25 10.30
N ILE A 31 11.79 -7.54 9.18
CA ILE A 31 11.02 -6.29 9.15
C ILE A 31 9.58 -6.52 9.63
N LEU A 32 8.93 -7.61 9.19
CA LEU A 32 7.58 -7.95 9.60
C LEU A 32 7.48 -8.38 11.07
N GLU A 33 8.53 -9.00 11.62
CA GLU A 33 8.62 -9.33 13.05
C GLU A 33 8.70 -8.05 13.89
N GLU A 34 9.65 -7.18 13.59
CA GLU A 34 9.85 -5.90 14.28
C GLU A 34 8.61 -5.02 14.19
N LEU A 35 8.01 -4.92 13.00
CA LEU A 35 6.77 -4.17 12.81
C LEU A 35 5.62 -4.78 13.63
N SER A 36 5.55 -6.11 13.75
CA SER A 36 4.53 -6.76 14.57
C SER A 36 4.73 -6.50 16.06
N ASN A 37 5.97 -6.51 16.55
CA ASN A 37 6.31 -6.24 17.94
C ASN A 37 6.03 -4.77 18.28
N TYR A 38 6.44 -3.86 17.41
CA TYR A 38 6.13 -2.44 17.52
C TYR A 38 4.61 -2.19 17.59
N LEU A 39 3.82 -2.78 16.70
CA LEU A 39 2.36 -2.63 16.72
C LEU A 39 1.70 -3.28 17.93
N LYS A 40 2.22 -4.41 18.43
CA LYS A 40 1.78 -5.02 19.70
C LYS A 40 2.03 -4.09 20.88
N ASN A 41 3.23 -3.54 20.97
CA ASN A 41 3.62 -2.62 22.06
C ASN A 41 2.81 -1.33 22.02
N ALA A 42 2.48 -0.84 20.82
CA ALA A 42 1.57 0.28 20.62
C ALA A 42 0.08 -0.08 20.87
N GLY A 43 -0.23 -1.30 21.30
CA GLY A 43 -1.58 -1.71 21.70
C GLY A 43 -2.53 -2.06 20.55
N PHE A 44 -2.04 -2.27 19.33
CA PHE A 44 -2.88 -2.65 18.19
C PHE A 44 -3.30 -4.12 18.19
N ALA A 45 -2.65 -4.99 18.97
CA ALA A 45 -3.03 -6.39 19.04
C ALA A 45 -4.39 -6.57 19.71
N LYS A 46 -5.34 -7.20 19.00
CA LYS A 46 -6.63 -7.55 19.60
C LYS A 46 -6.47 -8.71 20.56
N LYS A 47 -6.80 -8.46 21.83
CA LYS A 47 -6.91 -9.52 22.84
C LYS A 47 -7.79 -10.65 22.32
N THR A 48 -7.38 -11.88 22.52
CA THR A 48 -8.19 -13.04 22.11
C THR A 48 -9.42 -13.18 23.02
N LYS A 49 -10.49 -13.84 22.55
CA LYS A 49 -11.67 -14.12 23.40
C LYS A 49 -11.30 -14.88 24.68
N LYS A 50 -10.21 -15.67 24.65
CA LYS A 50 -9.68 -16.39 25.82
C LYS A 50 -9.03 -15.42 26.80
N GLU A 51 -8.18 -14.51 26.33
CA GLU A 51 -7.57 -13.45 27.16
C GLU A 51 -8.61 -12.52 27.77
N MET A 52 -9.64 -12.14 27.01
CA MET A 52 -10.72 -11.30 27.57
C MET A 52 -11.47 -12.01 28.71
N LYS A 53 -11.69 -13.33 28.59
CA LYS A 53 -12.32 -14.13 29.65
C LYS A 53 -11.43 -14.22 30.89
N ILE A 54 -10.12 -14.44 30.70
CA ILE A 54 -9.14 -14.48 31.80
C ILE A 54 -9.10 -13.13 32.52
N ASN A 55 -8.97 -12.01 31.79
CA ASN A 55 -9.00 -10.68 32.39
C ASN A 55 -10.33 -10.38 33.09
N SER A 56 -11.48 -10.84 32.57
CA SER A 56 -12.78 -10.65 33.25
C SER A 56 -12.92 -11.48 34.54
N LEU A 57 -12.20 -12.60 34.64
CA LEU A 57 -12.13 -13.43 35.83
C LEU A 57 -11.13 -12.85 36.84
N GLU A 58 -10.01 -12.30 36.37
CA GLU A 58 -8.99 -11.64 37.21
C GLU A 58 -9.44 -10.25 37.73
N GLN A 59 -10.19 -9.48 36.93
CA GLN A 59 -10.75 -8.18 37.35
C GLN A 59 -11.83 -8.31 38.42
N LYS A 60 -12.40 -9.50 38.63
CA LYS A 60 -13.27 -9.78 39.79
C LYS A 60 -12.50 -10.03 41.10
N GLY A 61 -11.17 -10.11 41.06
CA GLY A 61 -10.34 -10.40 42.24
C GLY A 61 -9.35 -9.29 42.64
N LYS A 62 -9.20 -8.22 41.86
CA LYS A 62 -8.28 -7.12 42.13
C LYS A 62 -8.86 -5.78 41.64
N GLU A 63 -9.79 -5.24 42.41
CA GLU A 63 -9.92 -3.79 42.52
C GLU A 63 -8.75 -3.31 43.38
N GLU A 64 -7.76 -2.72 42.71
CA GLU A 64 -6.68 -1.87 43.21
C GLU A 64 -5.35 -2.24 42.53
N LEU A 65 -4.68 -1.19 42.03
CA LEU A 65 -3.31 -1.15 41.50
C LEU A 65 -3.11 -1.69 40.07
N THR A 66 -3.16 -0.79 39.08
CA THR A 66 -1.95 -0.23 38.44
C THR A 66 -2.36 0.62 37.24
N SER A 67 -2.29 1.95 37.40
CA SER A 67 -2.27 2.92 36.32
C SER A 67 -0.91 2.86 35.62
N ASN A 68 -0.65 1.79 34.86
CA ASN A 68 0.53 1.70 34.00
C ASN A 68 0.12 2.10 32.58
N ASP A 69 0.42 3.34 32.20
CA ASP A 69 0.64 3.85 30.83
C ASP A 69 -0.09 3.11 29.69
N ILE A 70 -1.43 3.02 29.78
CA ILE A 70 -2.22 2.58 28.65
C ILE A 70 -2.32 3.78 27.71
N LEU A 71 -1.47 3.82 26.68
CA LEU A 71 -1.60 4.74 25.55
C LEU A 71 -3.07 4.80 25.12
N THR A 72 -3.65 6.00 25.17
CA THR A 72 -5.04 6.20 24.77
C THR A 72 -5.19 5.90 23.28
N ASP A 73 -6.41 5.59 22.83
CA ASP A 73 -6.64 5.35 21.41
C ASP A 73 -6.29 6.58 20.54
N GLU A 74 -6.32 7.80 21.09
CA GLU A 74 -5.86 9.00 20.38
C GLU A 74 -4.32 9.05 20.27
N ASP A 75 -3.59 8.64 21.30
CA ASP A 75 -2.11 8.59 21.24
C ASP A 75 -1.64 7.55 20.21
N ARG A 76 -2.28 6.38 20.20
CA ARG A 76 -2.03 5.33 19.19
C ARG A 76 -2.30 5.83 17.78
N LYS A 77 -3.38 6.59 17.64
CA LYS A 77 -3.75 7.23 16.39
C LYS A 77 -2.72 8.27 15.96
N MET A 78 -2.03 8.93 16.88
CA MET A 78 -0.96 9.86 16.50
C MET A 78 0.36 9.16 16.14
N LEU A 79 0.50 7.87 16.44
CA LEU A 79 1.67 7.07 16.07
C LEU A 79 1.49 6.36 14.72
N VAL A 80 0.34 5.70 14.53
CA VAL A 80 0.09 4.84 13.37
C VAL A 80 -1.35 4.91 12.87
N ARG A 81 -1.52 4.76 11.57
CA ARG A 81 -2.81 4.54 10.89
C ARG A 81 -2.80 3.24 10.11
N ILE A 82 -3.71 2.33 10.46
CA ILE A 82 -3.85 1.03 9.79
C ILE A 82 -5.05 1.06 8.84
N GLY A 83 -4.85 0.57 7.62
CA GLY A 83 -5.87 0.38 6.59
C GLY A 83 -5.98 1.53 5.58
N ILE A 84 -6.38 1.18 4.35
CA ILE A 84 -6.45 2.10 3.21
C ILE A 84 -7.39 3.27 3.47
N ARG A 85 -8.55 3.01 4.09
CA ARG A 85 -9.54 4.07 4.39
C ARG A 85 -8.95 5.11 5.34
N SER A 86 -8.24 4.65 6.37
CA SER A 86 -7.57 5.51 7.35
C SER A 86 -6.46 6.33 6.67
N LEU A 87 -5.66 5.70 5.81
CA LEU A 87 -4.63 6.35 5.01
C LEU A 87 -5.21 7.47 4.13
N PHE A 88 -6.24 7.16 3.33
CA PHE A 88 -6.85 8.17 2.45
C PHE A 88 -7.51 9.30 3.23
N ARG A 89 -8.06 9.03 4.42
CA ARG A 89 -8.61 10.10 5.27
C ARG A 89 -7.53 11.09 5.68
N GLU A 90 -6.35 10.60 6.09
CA GLU A 90 -5.25 11.49 6.46
C GLU A 90 -4.69 12.25 5.26
N ILE A 91 -4.49 11.56 4.13
CA ILE A 91 -3.90 12.16 2.94
C ILE A 91 -4.86 13.13 2.21
N LYS A 92 -6.18 12.94 2.32
CA LYS A 92 -7.17 13.77 1.63
C LYS A 92 -7.19 15.21 2.16
N ASN A 93 -6.75 15.44 3.39
CA ASN A 93 -6.69 16.78 3.98
C ASN A 93 -5.48 17.56 3.45
N LYS A 94 -5.52 17.89 2.14
CA LYS A 94 -4.44 18.55 1.39
C LYS A 94 -3.99 19.89 1.98
N ALA A 95 -4.91 20.67 2.56
CA ALA A 95 -4.61 21.99 3.11
C ALA A 95 -3.60 21.96 4.26
N ASN A 96 -3.38 20.79 4.89
CA ASN A 96 -2.46 20.63 6.00
C ASN A 96 -1.32 19.66 5.66
N LEU A 97 -1.18 19.17 4.43
CA LEU A 97 -0.26 18.05 4.19
C LEU A 97 1.21 18.47 4.20
N GLU A 98 1.50 19.68 3.71
CA GLU A 98 2.84 20.28 3.76
C GLU A 98 3.13 20.92 5.12
N ASP A 99 2.11 21.45 5.80
CA ASP A 99 2.24 22.07 7.12
C ASP A 99 2.20 21.06 8.28
N ASN A 100 1.76 19.82 8.03
CA ASN A 100 1.71 18.78 9.04
C ASN A 100 3.06 18.09 9.15
N LEU A 101 3.86 18.57 10.11
CA LEU A 101 5.16 18.03 10.48
C LEU A 101 5.14 16.50 10.73
N MET A 102 4.01 15.93 11.19
CA MET A 102 3.91 14.48 11.40
C MET A 102 3.89 13.68 10.09
N LEU A 103 3.45 14.29 8.99
CA LEU A 103 3.43 13.68 7.65
C LEU A 103 4.74 13.89 6.89
N GLN A 104 5.55 14.87 7.28
CA GLN A 104 6.89 15.06 6.71
C GLN A 104 7.79 13.88 7.07
N ASP A 105 8.35 13.20 6.08
CA ASP A 105 9.10 11.95 6.21
C ASP A 105 8.31 10.77 6.82
N ALA A 106 6.97 10.85 6.81
CA ALA A 106 6.15 9.72 7.20
C ALA A 106 6.33 8.56 6.22
N ILE A 107 6.10 7.34 6.72
CA ILE A 107 6.27 6.12 5.96
C ILE A 107 4.91 5.48 5.72
N VAL A 108 4.63 5.11 4.46
CA VAL A 108 3.47 4.32 4.09
C VAL A 108 3.91 2.97 3.56
N LEU A 109 3.42 1.91 4.17
CA LEU A 109 3.68 0.53 3.80
C LEU A 109 2.44 -0.05 3.14
N PHE A 110 2.60 -0.69 1.98
CA PHE A 110 1.53 -1.40 1.28
C PHE A 110 1.82 -2.89 1.17
N ASP A 111 0.77 -3.70 1.30
CA ASP A 111 0.84 -5.08 0.87
C ASP A 111 0.84 -5.15 -0.66
N ILE A 112 1.72 -6.00 -1.20
CA ILE A 112 1.87 -6.19 -2.63
C ILE A 112 0.59 -6.68 -3.34
N SER A 113 -0.27 -7.40 -2.63
CA SER A 113 -1.56 -7.88 -3.12
C SER A 113 -2.48 -6.76 -3.60
N LEU A 114 -2.31 -5.53 -3.11
CA LEU A 114 -3.06 -4.37 -3.55
C LEU A 114 -2.82 -3.99 -5.01
N PHE A 115 -1.62 -4.25 -5.51
CA PHE A 115 -1.24 -3.92 -6.87
C PHE A 115 -1.78 -4.89 -7.92
N ASN A 116 -2.42 -6.00 -7.49
CA ASN A 116 -3.18 -6.86 -8.38
C ASN A 116 -4.46 -6.18 -8.91
N THR A 117 -4.93 -5.12 -8.23
CA THR A 117 -6.11 -4.35 -8.65
C THR A 117 -5.69 -3.10 -9.41
N SER A 118 -6.22 -2.91 -10.63
CA SER A 118 -5.84 -1.79 -11.51
C SER A 118 -6.19 -0.41 -10.94
N ALA A 119 -7.28 -0.30 -10.18
CA ALA A 119 -7.71 0.98 -9.62
C ALA A 119 -6.87 1.40 -8.39
N LEU A 120 -6.63 0.50 -7.44
CA LEU A 120 -5.85 0.86 -6.24
C LEU A 120 -4.38 1.09 -6.59
N SER A 121 -3.81 0.30 -7.50
CA SER A 121 -2.46 0.54 -8.02
C SER A 121 -2.32 1.94 -8.62
N GLN A 122 -3.30 2.42 -9.39
CA GLN A 122 -3.30 3.78 -9.94
C GLN A 122 -3.36 4.85 -8.85
N ILE A 123 -4.25 4.68 -7.86
CA ILE A 123 -4.39 5.64 -6.76
C ILE A 123 -3.11 5.73 -5.92
N PHE A 124 -2.52 4.60 -5.56
CA PHE A 124 -1.24 4.58 -4.85
C PHE A 124 -0.12 5.15 -5.69
N SER A 125 -0.13 4.88 -6.99
CA SER A 125 0.87 5.45 -7.87
C SER A 125 0.77 6.97 -7.94
N PHE A 126 -0.45 7.49 -7.97
CA PHE A 126 -0.70 8.91 -7.91
C PHE A 126 -0.18 9.53 -6.61
N TYR A 127 -0.48 8.94 -5.46
CA TYR A 127 0.00 9.46 -4.18
C TYR A 127 1.51 9.38 -4.02
N ALA A 128 2.14 8.26 -4.40
CA ALA A 128 3.59 8.09 -4.30
C ALA A 128 4.37 9.11 -5.14
N LEU A 129 3.81 9.57 -6.26
CA LEU A 129 4.46 10.55 -7.14
C LEU A 129 4.18 12.01 -6.77
N ASN A 130 3.03 12.29 -6.15
CA ASN A 130 2.60 13.66 -5.89
C ASN A 130 2.82 14.10 -4.43
N LEU A 131 3.23 13.19 -3.54
CA LEU A 131 3.47 13.48 -2.12
C LEU A 131 4.93 13.21 -1.74
N PRO A 132 5.87 14.10 -2.10
CA PRO A 132 7.29 13.88 -1.88
C PRO A 132 7.68 13.85 -0.39
N SER A 133 6.85 14.46 0.47
CA SER A 133 7.01 14.43 1.93
C SER A 133 6.75 13.05 2.54
N ILE A 134 6.06 12.15 1.82
CA ILE A 134 5.72 10.81 2.33
C ILE A 134 6.47 9.75 1.53
N LYS A 135 7.17 8.86 2.23
CA LYS A 135 7.91 7.75 1.63
C LYS A 135 7.01 6.52 1.56
N PHE A 136 6.77 6.01 0.35
CA PHE A 136 5.92 4.83 0.13
C PHE A 136 6.78 3.59 -0.11
N PHE A 137 6.41 2.46 0.48
CA PHE A 137 7.11 1.19 0.35
C PHE A 137 6.13 0.05 0.11
N VAL A 138 6.62 -1.02 -0.50
CA VAL A 138 5.87 -2.27 -0.67
C VAL A 138 6.52 -3.35 0.15
N ILE A 139 5.72 -3.99 1.02
CA ILE A 139 6.16 -5.13 1.82
C ILE A 139 5.33 -6.36 1.41
N PRO A 140 5.97 -7.45 0.96
CA PRO A 140 5.27 -8.68 0.62
C PRO A 140 4.67 -9.31 1.87
N GLN A 141 3.48 -9.89 1.76
CA GLN A 141 2.80 -10.62 2.86
C GLN A 141 2.52 -9.77 4.12
N LEU A 142 2.59 -8.43 4.02
CA LEU A 142 2.31 -7.50 5.11
C LEU A 142 0.96 -7.78 5.77
N SER A 143 -0.08 -7.86 4.95
CA SER A 143 -1.47 -8.11 5.34
C SER A 143 -1.59 -9.46 6.03
N THR A 144 -1.09 -10.52 5.41
CA THR A 144 -1.24 -11.89 5.90
C THR A 144 -0.52 -12.10 7.22
N THR A 145 0.75 -11.66 7.30
CA THR A 145 1.60 -11.89 8.47
C THR A 145 1.10 -11.09 9.67
N LEU A 146 0.83 -9.79 9.49
CA LEU A 146 0.42 -8.94 10.61
C LEU A 146 -1.04 -9.19 11.02
N SER A 147 -1.93 -9.55 10.10
CA SER A 147 -3.30 -9.91 10.48
C SER A 147 -3.33 -11.14 11.38
N SER A 148 -2.48 -12.13 11.11
CA SER A 148 -2.31 -13.29 11.98
C SER A 148 -1.72 -12.90 13.34
N LYS A 149 -0.61 -12.14 13.36
CA LYS A 149 0.09 -11.78 14.61
C LYS A 149 -0.64 -10.78 15.51
N LEU A 150 -1.44 -9.89 14.93
CA LEU A 150 -2.19 -8.85 15.65
C LEU A 150 -3.67 -9.20 15.82
N ASN A 151 -4.10 -10.36 15.32
CA ASN A 151 -5.49 -10.81 15.35
C ASN A 151 -6.46 -9.80 14.68
N PHE A 152 -6.06 -9.29 13.52
CA PHE A 152 -6.88 -8.43 12.67
C PHE A 152 -7.58 -9.21 11.56
N LYS A 153 -8.75 -8.71 11.12
CA LYS A 153 -9.55 -9.36 10.04
C LYS A 153 -8.83 -9.31 8.69
N SER A 154 -8.22 -8.17 8.39
CA SER A 154 -7.30 -7.91 7.29
C SER A 154 -7.05 -6.41 7.23
N PHE A 155 -5.83 -6.02 6.89
CA PHE A 155 -5.51 -4.66 6.50
C PHE A 155 -4.44 -4.69 5.44
N SER A 156 -4.32 -3.62 4.67
CA SER A 156 -3.50 -3.64 3.45
C SER A 156 -2.55 -2.46 3.34
N SER A 157 -2.65 -1.51 4.26
CA SER A 157 -1.70 -0.41 4.37
C SER A 157 -1.44 -0.03 5.83
N ILE A 158 -0.27 0.52 6.09
CA ILE A 158 0.11 1.13 7.38
C ILE A 158 0.75 2.48 7.06
N LEU A 159 0.31 3.53 7.72
CA LEU A 159 0.99 4.83 7.76
C LEU A 159 1.63 4.98 9.15
N ILE A 160 2.94 5.23 9.18
CA ILE A 160 3.74 5.48 10.37
C ILE A 160 4.16 6.94 10.31
N PHE A 161 3.72 7.74 11.29
CA PHE A 161 4.02 9.17 11.33
C PHE A 161 5.48 9.44 11.72
N ASN A 162 6.00 10.60 11.33
CA ASN A 162 7.29 11.09 11.77
C ASN A 162 7.21 11.59 13.21
N LYS A 163 7.54 10.68 14.13
CA LYS A 163 7.56 10.89 15.57
C LYS A 163 8.80 10.21 16.15
N GLU A 164 9.31 10.72 17.27
CA GLU A 164 10.49 10.14 17.93
C GLU A 164 10.24 8.70 18.37
N GLU A 165 9.05 8.41 18.86
CA GLU A 165 8.60 7.08 19.27
C GLU A 165 8.61 6.08 18.09
N ASN A 166 8.56 6.57 16.86
CA ASN A 166 8.57 5.78 15.64
C ASN A 166 9.95 5.72 14.97
N LYS A 167 10.96 6.40 15.52
CA LYS A 167 12.27 6.57 14.89
C LYS A 167 12.92 5.23 14.54
N ASN A 168 12.97 4.30 15.50
CA ASN A 168 13.62 2.99 15.32
C ASN A 168 13.00 2.18 14.18
N ILE A 169 11.66 2.07 14.15
CA ILE A 169 10.97 1.30 13.10
C ILE A 169 11.08 1.99 11.74
N ARG A 170 11.09 3.33 11.70
CA ARG A 170 11.27 4.10 10.46
C ARG A 170 12.69 3.96 9.91
N GLU A 171 13.70 4.06 10.75
CA GLU A 171 15.11 3.86 10.36
C GLU A 171 15.36 2.46 9.85
N LEU A 172 14.79 1.43 10.51
CA LEU A 172 14.86 0.05 10.03
C LEU A 172 14.29 -0.08 8.61
N ILE A 173 13.11 0.51 8.36
CA ILE A 173 12.47 0.48 7.04
C ILE A 173 13.30 1.24 6.00
N LEU A 174 13.75 2.45 6.32
CA LEU A 174 14.53 3.29 5.41
C LEU A 174 15.91 2.70 5.06
N THR A 175 16.52 2.00 6.01
CA THR A 175 17.84 1.36 5.80
C THR A 175 17.74 0.13 4.93
N ASN A 176 16.66 -0.65 5.07
CA ASN A 176 16.52 -1.94 4.40
C ASN A 176 15.69 -1.91 3.12
N LEU A 177 14.74 -0.98 3.01
CA LEU A 177 13.82 -0.89 1.87
C LEU A 177 14.09 0.36 1.05
N LYS A 178 13.89 0.26 -0.26
CA LYS A 178 13.85 1.44 -1.13
C LYS A 178 12.42 1.93 -1.30
N PRO A 179 12.19 3.25 -1.24
CA PRO A 179 10.88 3.81 -1.52
C PRO A 179 10.49 3.55 -2.97
N ILE A 180 9.19 3.58 -3.23
CA ILE A 180 8.63 3.52 -4.57
C ILE A 180 9.00 4.81 -5.29
N GLU A 181 9.66 4.66 -6.44
CA GLU A 181 10.12 5.78 -7.25
C GLU A 181 9.59 5.67 -8.68
N LYS A 182 9.56 6.82 -9.37
CA LYS A 182 9.30 6.85 -10.82
C LYS A 182 10.44 6.12 -11.52
N ALA A 183 10.11 5.15 -12.38
CA ALA A 183 11.12 4.51 -13.20
C ALA A 183 11.81 5.56 -14.09
N SER A 184 13.14 5.63 -14.02
CA SER A 184 13.98 6.61 -14.75
C SER A 184 13.98 6.38 -16.26
N GLU A 185 13.72 5.15 -16.70
CA GLU A 185 13.60 4.78 -18.09
C GLU A 185 12.24 4.12 -18.32
N GLU A 186 11.40 4.74 -19.16
CA GLU A 186 10.38 4.02 -19.90
C GLU A 186 11.11 3.09 -20.89
N LYS A 187 11.77 2.03 -20.40
CA LYS A 187 12.10 0.92 -21.28
C LYS A 187 10.76 0.52 -21.89
N ASN A 188 10.71 0.44 -23.21
CA ASN A 188 9.56 -0.06 -23.96
C ASN A 188 9.30 -1.53 -23.57
N ILE A 189 8.82 -1.76 -22.35
CA ILE A 189 8.69 -3.08 -21.70
C ILE A 189 7.46 -3.82 -22.27
N PHE A 190 6.63 -3.15 -23.08
CA PHE A 190 5.40 -3.74 -23.60
C PHE A 190 5.29 -3.66 -25.11
N LYS A 191 5.24 -4.84 -25.73
CA LYS A 191 4.70 -5.04 -27.08
C LYS A 191 3.27 -4.49 -27.09
N THR A 192 3.00 -3.59 -28.03
CA THR A 192 1.64 -3.16 -28.36
C THR A 192 0.75 -4.39 -28.53
N PRO A 193 -0.42 -4.47 -27.87
CA PRO A 193 -1.35 -5.54 -28.14
C PRO A 193 -1.68 -5.48 -29.63
N LYS A 194 -1.37 -6.56 -30.37
CA LYS A 194 -1.75 -6.65 -31.77
C LYS A 194 -3.27 -6.57 -31.81
N LEU A 195 -3.79 -5.59 -32.54
CA LEU A 195 -5.21 -5.49 -32.82
C LEU A 195 -5.59 -6.77 -33.57
N VAL A 196 -6.29 -7.70 -32.92
CA VAL A 196 -6.89 -8.83 -33.62
C VAL A 196 -8.13 -8.28 -34.29
N THR A 197 -8.01 -7.96 -35.57
CA THR A 197 -9.19 -7.70 -36.41
C THR A 197 -10.03 -8.98 -36.41
N PRO A 198 -11.30 -8.94 -35.98
CA PRO A 198 -12.15 -10.12 -36.06
C PRO A 198 -12.23 -10.58 -37.51
N ILE A 199 -11.93 -11.85 -37.75
CA ILE A 199 -12.09 -12.51 -39.05
C ILE A 199 -13.59 -12.73 -39.20
N GLY A 200 -14.30 -11.70 -39.62
CA GLY A 200 -15.75 -11.72 -39.72
C GLY A 200 -16.30 -10.41 -40.24
N LYS A 201 -16.53 -10.37 -41.56
CA LYS A 201 -17.27 -9.35 -42.32
C LYS A 201 -16.51 -8.07 -42.66
N ASN A 202 -15.54 -8.19 -43.57
CA ASN A 202 -15.37 -7.16 -44.58
C ASN A 202 -16.12 -7.58 -45.86
N PHE A 203 -16.58 -6.57 -46.60
CA PHE A 203 -17.28 -6.61 -47.90
C PHE A 203 -18.80 -6.59 -47.86
N GLY A 204 -19.33 -5.37 -47.76
CA GLY A 204 -20.72 -5.04 -48.07
C GLY A 204 -20.95 -3.55 -48.23
N LYS A 205 -20.00 -2.78 -48.77
CA LYS A 205 -20.24 -1.40 -49.28
C LYS A 205 -19.33 -1.14 -50.48
N GLU A 206 -19.66 -1.75 -51.62
CA GLU A 206 -19.25 -1.18 -52.90
C GLU A 206 -19.91 0.21 -53.03
N LYS A 207 -19.12 1.27 -52.86
CA LYS A 207 -19.53 2.60 -53.30
C LYS A 207 -19.51 2.60 -54.83
N LYS A 208 -20.70 2.53 -55.46
CA LYS A 208 -20.85 2.86 -56.89
C LYS A 208 -20.33 4.28 -57.12
N LYS A 209 -19.10 4.40 -57.63
CA LYS A 209 -18.58 5.66 -58.18
C LYS A 209 -19.26 5.88 -59.53
N GLY A 210 -19.97 7.00 -59.66
CA GLY A 210 -20.69 7.37 -60.87
C GLY A 210 -19.79 7.47 -62.09
N GLN A 211 -20.24 6.87 -63.19
CA GLN A 211 -19.73 7.14 -64.52
C GLN A 211 -20.19 8.54 -64.94
N LYS A 212 -19.30 9.54 -64.89
CA LYS A 212 -19.44 10.71 -65.75
C LYS A 212 -19.05 10.28 -67.17
N LYS A 213 -20.04 10.07 -68.04
CA LYS A 213 -19.83 10.03 -69.49
C LYS A 213 -19.23 11.38 -69.91
N LYS A 214 -17.98 11.35 -70.36
CA LYS A 214 -17.52 12.27 -71.41
C LYS A 214 -17.93 11.62 -72.73
N ASN A 215 -18.56 12.37 -73.62
CA ASN A 215 -18.38 12.20 -75.06
C ASN A 215 -18.67 13.52 -75.75
N ASN A 216 -17.86 13.72 -76.80
CA ASN A 216 -17.78 14.87 -77.71
C ASN A 216 -19.08 15.14 -78.45
#